data_AF-A0A3E0UD99-F1
#
_entry.id   AF-A0A3E0UD99-F1
#
_cell.length_a   1.000
_cell.length_b   1.000
_cell.length_c   1.000
_cell.angle_alpha   90.00
_cell.angle_beta   90.00
_cell.angle_gamma   90.00
#
_symmetry.space_group_name_H-M   'P 1'
#
loop_
_entity.id
_entity.type
_entity.pdbx_description
1 polymer ?
#
loop_
_entity_poly.entity_id
_entity_poly.type
_entity_poly.pdbx_seq_one_letter_code
_entity_poly.pdbx_strand_id
1 'polypeptide(L)'
;MLTNRIAQTNQTASIQQTITNTAIYQQNQENTTKATSTTTDTATISSAGQASSDADIDAKWQAIAKKYDVTNITGHEVLAMAQELYDNNFITGAEKLDMYIPAGIDDDLSRKRNHLESRMLDYEAIKKHGEYSQGSLKADERVIEILKRIG
;
A
#
# COMPACT_ATOMS: atom_id res chain seq x y z
N MET A 1 2.31 -30.90 -43.57
CA MET A 1 3.21 -29.98 -42.85
C MET A 1 3.08 -28.61 -43.48
N LEU A 2 2.67 -27.60 -42.71
CA LEU A 2 2.83 -26.17 -42.99
C LEU A 2 2.63 -25.45 -41.65
N THR A 3 3.66 -24.76 -41.18
CA THR A 3 3.79 -24.13 -39.86
C THR A 3 3.34 -22.67 -39.96
N ASN A 4 2.41 -22.23 -39.12
CA ASN A 4 2.02 -20.83 -39.00
C ASN A 4 2.51 -20.28 -37.65
N ARG A 5 3.56 -19.46 -37.65
CA ARG A 5 4.01 -18.69 -36.48
C ARG A 5 3.61 -17.24 -36.68
N ILE A 6 2.65 -16.76 -35.91
CA ILE A 6 2.28 -15.34 -35.84
C ILE A 6 3.03 -14.74 -34.66
N ALA A 7 3.95 -13.82 -34.94
CA ALA A 7 4.60 -12.98 -33.95
C ALA A 7 3.60 -11.91 -33.48
N GLN A 8 3.38 -11.80 -32.17
CA GLN A 8 2.61 -10.70 -31.59
C GLN A 8 3.58 -9.62 -31.10
N THR A 9 3.49 -8.45 -31.72
CA THR A 9 4.18 -7.21 -31.34
C THR A 9 3.40 -6.50 -30.24
N ASN A 10 4.00 -6.38 -29.06
CA ASN A 10 3.41 -5.61 -27.95
C ASN A 10 3.63 -4.11 -28.20
N GLN A 11 2.55 -3.40 -28.52
CA GLN A 11 2.49 -1.93 -28.49
C GLN A 11 2.01 -1.52 -27.09
N THR A 12 2.88 -0.88 -26.31
CA THR A 12 2.53 -0.27 -25.02
C THR A 12 1.87 1.09 -25.25
N ALA A 13 0.56 1.18 -24.97
CA ALA A 13 -0.16 2.45 -24.88
C ALA A 13 0.00 3.04 -23.47
N SER A 14 0.54 4.25 -23.36
CA SER A 14 0.59 5.00 -22.10
C SER A 14 -0.70 5.78 -21.89
N ILE A 15 -1.43 5.49 -20.82
CA ILE A 15 -2.64 6.21 -20.40
C ILE A 15 -2.21 7.25 -19.36
N GLN A 16 -2.34 8.54 -19.68
CA GLN A 16 -2.21 9.64 -18.71
C GLN A 16 -3.54 9.79 -17.95
N GLN A 17 -3.51 9.66 -16.62
CA GLN A 17 -4.62 10.04 -15.74
C GLN A 17 -4.21 11.25 -14.91
N THR A 18 -4.96 12.33 -15.07
CA THR A 18 -4.82 13.60 -14.33
C THR A 18 -5.73 13.57 -13.12
N ILE A 19 -5.17 13.68 -11.91
CA ILE A 19 -5.96 13.89 -10.67
C ILE A 19 -5.61 15.29 -10.13
N THR A 20 -6.57 16.21 -10.18
CA THR A 20 -6.46 17.55 -9.57
C THR A 20 -7.07 17.55 -8.17
N ASN A 21 -6.27 17.82 -7.14
CA ASN A 21 -6.75 18.16 -5.80
C ASN A 21 -6.35 19.61 -5.45
N THR A 22 -7.34 20.48 -5.32
CA THR A 22 -7.19 21.83 -4.76
C THR A 22 -7.54 21.82 -3.28
N ALA A 23 -6.61 22.24 -2.42
CA ALA A 23 -6.90 22.73 -1.07
C ALA A 23 -6.56 24.22 -1.03
N ILE A 24 -7.55 25.07 -0.75
CA ILE A 24 -7.42 26.53 -0.62
C ILE A 24 -7.63 26.90 0.84
N TYR A 25 -6.61 27.46 1.48
CA TYR A 25 -6.76 28.50 2.50
C TYR A 25 -5.51 29.40 2.50
N GLN A 26 -5.66 30.64 2.01
CA GLN A 26 -5.26 31.85 2.74
C GLN A 26 -5.69 33.14 2.03
N GLN A 27 -5.97 34.14 2.86
CA GLN A 27 -6.54 35.45 2.64
C GLN A 27 -5.66 36.40 1.80
N ASN A 28 -6.36 37.21 0.99
CA ASN A 28 -6.12 38.61 0.63
C ASN A 28 -4.72 39.06 0.18
N GLN A 29 -4.60 39.48 -1.09
CA GLN A 29 -4.27 40.85 -1.55
C GLN A 29 -4.36 40.90 -3.10
N GLU A 30 -4.82 42.04 -3.63
CA GLU A 30 -5.32 42.22 -4.99
C GLU A 30 -4.25 42.43 -6.08
N ASN A 31 -4.56 41.92 -7.28
CA ASN A 31 -4.15 42.33 -8.63
C ASN A 31 -2.67 42.56 -8.99
N THR A 32 -2.10 41.70 -9.84
CA THR A 32 -1.78 42.02 -11.27
C THR A 32 -1.14 40.83 -12.02
N THR A 33 -1.67 40.55 -13.23
CA THR A 33 -1.07 39.81 -14.37
C THR A 33 -0.25 38.54 -14.12
N LYS A 34 -0.94 37.41 -14.33
CA LYS A 34 -0.46 36.02 -14.31
C LYS A 34 0.50 35.74 -15.48
N ALA A 35 1.81 35.73 -15.22
CA ALA A 35 2.77 35.01 -16.04
C ALA A 35 2.83 33.55 -15.55
N THR A 36 2.33 32.62 -16.35
CA THR A 36 2.34 31.19 -16.05
C THR A 36 3.77 30.64 -16.15
N SER A 37 4.52 30.72 -15.06
CA SER A 37 5.78 29.98 -14.93
C SER A 37 5.43 28.55 -14.52
N THR A 38 5.54 27.60 -15.44
CA THR A 38 5.38 26.17 -15.14
C THR A 38 6.66 25.67 -14.49
N THR A 39 6.72 25.67 -13.16
CA THR A 39 7.72 24.89 -12.44
C THR A 39 7.27 23.43 -12.46
N THR A 40 8.00 22.59 -13.19
CA THR A 40 7.79 21.14 -13.16
C THR A 40 8.37 20.61 -11.86
N ASP A 41 7.52 20.28 -10.89
CA ASP A 41 7.94 19.50 -9.73
C ASP A 41 8.35 18.10 -10.21
N THR A 42 9.65 17.81 -10.14
CA THR A 42 10.16 16.49 -10.46
C THR A 42 10.09 15.64 -9.20
N ALA A 43 9.03 14.84 -9.09
CA ALA A 43 8.98 13.78 -8.09
C ALA A 43 9.91 12.64 -8.54
N THR A 44 11.01 12.43 -7.83
CA THR A 44 11.85 11.25 -8.04
C THR A 44 11.11 10.04 -7.50
N ILE A 45 10.57 9.21 -8.40
CA ILE A 45 10.09 7.87 -8.04
C ILE A 45 11.32 7.06 -7.60
N SER A 46 11.31 6.56 -6.37
CA SER A 46 12.42 5.76 -5.85
C SER A 46 12.58 4.49 -6.70
N SER A 47 13.82 4.10 -6.97
CA SER A 47 14.14 2.88 -7.73
C SER A 47 13.77 1.58 -6.99
N ALA A 48 13.23 1.68 -5.77
CA ALA A 48 12.83 0.55 -4.93
C ALA A 48 11.74 -0.33 -5.58
N GLY A 49 10.99 0.19 -6.55
CA GLY A 49 9.91 -0.51 -7.23
C GLY A 49 10.30 -1.41 -8.42
N GLN A 50 11.55 -1.40 -8.91
CA GLN A 50 11.93 -2.17 -10.12
C GLN A 50 12.40 -3.59 -9.76
N ALA A 51 11.47 -4.49 -9.43
CA ALA A 51 11.77 -5.93 -9.50
C ALA A 51 11.70 -6.36 -10.97
N SER A 52 12.75 -7.03 -11.47
CA SER A 52 12.90 -7.32 -12.90
C SER A 52 12.46 -8.74 -13.28
N SER A 53 12.14 -9.56 -12.29
CA SER A 53 11.69 -10.95 -12.43
C SER A 53 10.85 -11.41 -11.24
N ASP A 54 10.09 -12.49 -11.41
CA ASP A 54 9.33 -13.14 -10.32
C ASP A 54 10.24 -13.57 -9.17
N ALA A 55 11.47 -14.01 -9.48
CA ALA A 55 12.45 -14.38 -8.47
C ALA A 55 12.88 -13.18 -7.60
N ASP A 56 12.99 -11.98 -8.18
CA ASP A 56 13.31 -10.76 -7.43
C ASP A 56 12.14 -10.35 -6.53
N ILE A 57 10.90 -10.52 -7.03
CA ILE A 57 9.67 -10.27 -6.26
C ILE A 57 9.62 -11.21 -5.05
N ASP A 58 9.83 -12.50 -5.25
CA ASP A 58 9.82 -13.48 -4.17
C ASP A 58 10.96 -13.26 -3.17
N ALA A 59 12.15 -12.89 -3.65
CA ALA A 59 13.28 -12.57 -2.77
C ALA A 59 12.97 -11.36 -1.87
N LYS A 60 12.32 -10.32 -2.40
CA LYS A 60 11.87 -9.15 -1.63
C LYS A 60 10.81 -9.52 -0.59
N TRP A 61 9.82 -10.36 -0.97
CA TRP A 61 8.85 -10.88 0.00
C TRP A 61 9.52 -11.65 1.13
N GLN A 62 10.45 -12.54 0.79
CA GLN A 62 11.21 -13.31 1.79
C GLN A 62 12.07 -12.43 2.68
N ALA A 63 12.65 -11.34 2.15
CA ALA A 63 13.43 -10.39 2.94
C ALA A 63 12.55 -9.70 3.99
N ILE A 64 11.34 -9.28 3.62
CA ILE A 64 10.37 -8.68 4.55
C ILE A 64 9.91 -9.72 5.59
N ALA A 65 9.56 -10.93 5.15
CA ALA A 65 9.15 -12.03 6.04
C ALA A 65 10.22 -12.42 7.07
N LYS A 66 11.51 -12.36 6.70
CA LYS A 66 12.61 -12.60 7.64
C LYS A 66 12.83 -11.47 8.64
N LYS A 67 12.41 -10.25 8.30
CA LYS A 67 12.63 -9.05 9.12
C LYS A 67 11.54 -8.85 10.16
N TYR A 68 10.31 -9.25 9.85
CA TYR A 68 9.13 -8.97 10.68
C TYR A 68 8.42 -10.26 11.08
N ASP A 69 8.33 -10.51 12.38
CA ASP A 69 7.52 -11.59 12.94
C ASP A 69 6.14 -11.05 13.33
N VAL A 70 5.15 -11.19 12.45
CA VAL A 70 3.78 -10.67 12.65
C VAL A 70 3.05 -11.30 13.85
N THR A 71 3.56 -12.38 14.42
CA THR A 71 3.04 -13.00 15.64
C THR A 71 3.64 -12.40 16.91
N ASN A 72 4.69 -11.59 16.79
CA ASN A 72 5.41 -10.97 17.89
C ASN A 72 6.02 -9.60 17.51
N ILE A 73 5.15 -8.69 17.07
CA ILE A 73 5.51 -7.41 16.46
C ILE A 73 4.99 -6.23 17.29
N THR A 74 5.72 -5.11 17.29
CA THR A 74 5.30 -3.83 17.85
C THR A 74 4.50 -3.01 16.82
N GLY A 75 3.72 -2.03 17.27
CA GLY A 75 3.01 -1.12 16.36
C GLY A 75 3.95 -0.34 15.45
N HIS A 76 5.12 0.09 15.96
CA HIS A 76 6.15 0.73 15.14
C HIS A 76 6.70 -0.19 14.03
N GLU A 77 6.92 -1.46 14.35
CA GLU A 77 7.39 -2.44 13.36
C GLU A 77 6.30 -2.75 12.31
N VAL A 78 5.01 -2.78 12.68
CA VAL A 78 3.91 -2.94 11.70
C VAL A 78 3.91 -1.77 10.71
N LEU A 79 4.05 -0.53 11.20
CA LEU A 79 4.11 0.66 10.33
C LEU A 79 5.32 0.62 9.38
N ALA A 80 6.49 0.20 9.88
CA ALA A 80 7.70 0.04 9.07
C ALA A 80 7.55 -1.07 8.01
N MET A 81 6.98 -2.21 8.38
CA MET A 81 6.65 -3.30 7.46
C MET A 81 5.69 -2.84 6.37
N ALA A 82 4.61 -2.13 6.73
CA ALA A 82 3.64 -1.59 5.78
C ALA A 82 4.28 -0.58 4.81
N GLN A 83 5.20 0.26 5.30
CA GLN A 83 5.98 1.16 4.46
C GLN A 83 6.86 0.39 3.48
N GLU A 84 7.58 -0.64 3.92
CA GLU A 84 8.45 -1.44 3.02
C GLU A 84 7.65 -2.21 1.96
N LEU A 85 6.49 -2.76 2.33
CA LEU A 85 5.58 -3.40 1.37
C LEU A 85 5.08 -2.39 0.32
N TYR A 86 4.74 -1.17 0.75
CA TYR A 86 4.31 -0.10 -0.14
C TYR A 86 5.45 0.34 -1.06
N ASP A 87 6.66 0.54 -0.54
CA ASP A 87 7.84 0.95 -1.32
C ASP A 87 8.24 -0.10 -2.36
N ASN A 88 7.91 -1.36 -2.12
CA ASN A 88 8.10 -2.47 -3.07
C ASN A 88 6.90 -2.73 -3.99
N ASN A 89 5.86 -1.87 -3.95
CA ASN A 89 4.61 -2.01 -4.70
C ASN A 89 3.85 -3.33 -4.43
N PHE A 90 4.03 -3.92 -3.25
CA PHE A 90 3.31 -5.14 -2.84
C PHE A 90 1.93 -4.85 -2.30
N ILE A 91 1.72 -3.64 -1.78
CA ILE A 91 0.45 -3.15 -1.29
C ILE A 91 0.19 -1.73 -1.81
N THR A 92 -1.07 -1.37 -1.90
CA THR A 92 -1.55 -0.02 -2.19
C THR A 92 -1.43 0.89 -0.97
N GLY A 93 -1.56 2.20 -1.19
CA GLY A 93 -1.58 3.17 -0.09
C GLY A 93 -2.76 2.96 0.87
N ALA A 94 -3.91 2.47 0.38
CA ALA A 94 -5.05 2.13 1.23
C ALA A 94 -4.73 0.93 2.13
N GLU A 95 -4.23 -0.16 1.56
CA GLU A 95 -3.81 -1.36 2.33
C GLU A 95 -2.72 -1.03 3.36
N LYS A 96 -1.83 -0.08 3.06
CA LYS A 96 -0.83 0.42 4.03
C LYS A 96 -1.49 1.08 5.25
N LEU A 97 -2.53 1.88 5.04
CA LEU A 97 -3.28 2.51 6.14
C LEU A 97 -4.09 1.47 6.91
N ASP A 98 -4.69 0.50 6.21
CA ASP A 98 -5.50 -0.57 6.80
C ASP A 98 -4.65 -1.64 7.52
N MET A 99 -3.34 -1.67 7.28
CA MET A 99 -2.41 -2.58 7.94
C MET A 99 -2.25 -2.30 9.43
N TYR A 100 -2.41 -1.04 9.84
CA TYR A 100 -2.33 -0.65 11.24
C TYR A 100 -3.49 0.26 11.61
N ILE A 101 -4.48 -0.34 12.28
CA ILE A 101 -5.53 0.38 13.00
C ILE A 101 -5.19 0.24 14.49
N PRO A 102 -4.91 1.34 15.21
CA PRO A 102 -4.71 1.29 16.65
C PRO A 102 -5.93 0.70 17.36
N ALA A 103 -5.71 -0.12 18.38
CA ALA A 103 -6.80 -0.68 19.19
C ALA A 103 -7.53 0.38 20.03
N GLY A 104 -6.91 1.56 20.22
CA GLY A 104 -7.46 2.69 20.94
C GLY A 104 -6.51 3.89 20.90
N ILE A 105 -6.92 5.01 21.49
CA ILE A 105 -6.13 6.26 21.56
C ILE A 105 -4.84 6.05 22.37
N ASP A 106 -4.89 5.17 23.37
CA ASP A 106 -3.79 4.90 24.29
C ASP A 106 -3.02 3.61 23.93
N ASP A 107 -3.08 3.16 22.66
CA ASP A 107 -2.36 1.96 22.22
C ASP A 107 -0.84 2.18 22.33
N ASP A 108 -0.17 1.35 23.13
CA ASP A 108 1.28 1.37 23.26
C ASP A 108 1.92 0.71 22.03
N LEU A 109 2.43 1.55 21.13
CA LEU A 109 3.11 1.16 19.90
C LEU A 109 4.41 0.40 20.13
N SER A 110 4.99 0.44 21.34
CA SER A 110 6.22 -0.27 21.68
C SER A 110 5.97 -1.66 22.24
N ARG A 111 4.72 -1.99 22.59
CA ARG A 111 4.36 -3.31 23.12
C ARG A 111 4.25 -4.33 21.98
N LYS A 112 4.94 -5.45 22.14
CA LYS A 112 4.80 -6.60 21.22
C LYS A 112 3.44 -7.28 21.36
N ARG A 113 2.89 -7.70 20.24
CA ARG A 113 1.61 -8.41 20.15
C ARG A 113 1.58 -9.35 18.94
N ASN A 114 0.65 -10.30 18.99
CA ASN A 114 0.29 -11.08 17.81
C ASN A 114 -0.65 -10.26 16.94
N HIS A 115 -0.08 -9.54 15.97
CA HIS A 115 -0.84 -8.63 15.11
C HIS A 115 -1.71 -9.41 14.12
N LEU A 116 -1.21 -10.52 13.57
CA LEU A 116 -2.00 -11.37 12.66
C LEU A 116 -3.25 -11.93 13.36
N GLU A 117 -3.08 -12.51 14.55
CA GLU A 117 -4.21 -13.04 15.32
C GLU A 117 -5.21 -11.95 15.70
N SER A 118 -4.72 -10.78 16.12
CA SER A 118 -5.59 -9.63 16.44
C SER A 118 -6.44 -9.22 15.25
N ARG A 119 -5.85 -9.09 14.05
CA ARG A 119 -6.59 -8.74 12.82
C ARG A 119 -7.59 -9.81 12.40
N MET A 120 -7.26 -11.09 12.59
CA MET A 120 -8.19 -12.19 12.34
C MET A 120 -9.40 -12.15 13.31
N LEU A 121 -9.17 -11.85 14.59
CA LEU A 121 -10.23 -11.70 15.58
C LEU A 121 -11.13 -10.49 15.27
N ASP A 122 -10.53 -9.35 14.91
CA ASP A 122 -11.28 -8.16 14.51
C ASP A 122 -12.16 -8.44 13.29
N TYR A 123 -11.61 -9.11 12.28
CA TYR A 123 -12.36 -9.49 11.07
C TYR A 123 -13.56 -10.39 11.38
N GLU A 124 -13.39 -11.41 12.22
CA GLU A 124 -14.50 -12.29 12.61
C GLU A 124 -15.55 -11.56 13.47
N ALA A 125 -15.12 -10.65 14.35
CA ALA A 125 -16.05 -9.82 15.12
C ALA A 125 -16.88 -8.89 14.22
N ILE A 126 -16.23 -8.22 13.27
CA ILE A 126 -16.86 -7.34 12.28
C ILE A 126 -17.84 -8.12 11.40
N LYS A 127 -17.44 -9.27 10.88
CA LYS A 127 -18.28 -10.13 10.03
C LYS A 127 -19.55 -10.59 10.75
N LYS A 128 -19.49 -10.81 12.06
CA LYS A 128 -20.61 -11.31 12.86
C LYS A 128 -21.54 -10.21 13.39
N HIS A 129 -20.99 -9.03 13.69
CA HIS A 129 -21.68 -8.00 14.47
C HIS A 129 -21.71 -6.61 13.82
N GLY A 130 -20.93 -6.37 12.76
CA GLY A 130 -20.78 -5.05 12.15
C GLY A 130 -21.74 -4.77 10.99
N GLU A 131 -22.16 -3.52 10.86
CA GLU A 131 -22.79 -2.98 9.63
C GLU A 131 -21.71 -2.62 8.60
N TYR A 132 -20.84 -3.56 8.26
CA TYR A 132 -19.76 -3.32 7.32
C TYR A 132 -20.20 -3.49 5.87
N SER A 133 -19.69 -2.62 5.00
CA SER A 133 -19.83 -2.82 3.56
C SER A 133 -19.05 -4.06 3.12
N GLN A 134 -19.53 -4.76 2.09
CA GLN A 134 -18.80 -5.87 1.47
C GLN A 134 -17.42 -5.46 0.96
N GLY A 135 -17.22 -4.19 0.58
CA GLY A 135 -15.92 -3.67 0.17
C GLY A 135 -14.92 -3.60 1.33
N SER A 136 -15.37 -3.13 2.49
CA SER A 136 -14.54 -3.03 3.70
C SER A 136 -14.12 -4.40 4.23
N LEU A 137 -15.01 -5.40 4.18
CA LEU A 137 -14.66 -6.78 4.56
C LEU A 137 -13.56 -7.37 3.65
N LYS A 138 -13.63 -7.10 2.33
CA LYS A 138 -12.60 -7.55 1.39
C LYS A 138 -11.26 -6.86 1.61
N ALA A 139 -11.26 -5.59 2.02
CA ALA A 139 -10.03 -4.87 2.35
C ALA A 139 -9.35 -5.48 3.59
N ASP A 140 -10.11 -5.79 4.65
CA ASP A 140 -9.57 -6.47 5.83
C ASP A 140 -9.07 -7.89 5.52
N GLU A 141 -9.83 -8.67 4.74
CA GLU A 141 -9.43 -10.01 4.29
C GLU A 141 -8.09 -9.95 3.53
N ARG A 142 -7.94 -8.97 2.63
CA ARG A 142 -6.72 -8.74 1.87
C ARG A 142 -5.52 -8.41 2.78
N VAL A 143 -5.70 -7.56 3.79
CA VAL A 143 -4.65 -7.28 4.78
C VAL A 143 -4.24 -8.57 5.52
N ILE A 144 -5.21 -9.40 5.92
CA ILE A 144 -4.94 -10.68 6.57
C ILE A 144 -4.15 -11.63 5.65
N GLU A 145 -4.48 -11.69 4.36
CA GLU A 145 -3.73 -12.50 3.38
C GLU A 145 -2.27 -12.04 3.25
N ILE A 146 -2.04 -10.73 3.24
CA ILE A 146 -0.68 -10.17 3.22
C ILE A 146 0.08 -10.57 4.49
N LEU A 147 -0.53 -10.43 5.66
CA LEU A 147 0.09 -10.79 6.93
C LEU A 147 0.41 -12.30 7.00
N LYS A 148 -0.48 -13.16 6.49
CA LYS A 148 -0.24 -14.62 6.36
C LYS A 148 0.86 -14.99 5.38
N ARG A 149 1.19 -14.12 4.42
CA ARG A 149 2.32 -14.35 3.52
C ARG A 149 3.66 -14.02 4.18
N ILE A 150 3.64 -13.14 5.19
CA ILE A 150 4.82 -12.69 5.93
C ILE A 150 5.13 -13.63 7.09
N GLY A 151 4.11 -14.06 7.84
CA GLY A 151 4.21 -14.94 9.01
C GLY A 151 3.97 -16.41 8.75
#